data_AF-A0A4U7EXF6-F1
#
_entry.id   AF-A0A4U7EXF6-F1
#
_cell.length_a   1.000
_cell.length_b   1.000
_cell.length_c   1.000
_cell.angle_alpha   90.00
_cell.angle_beta   90.00
_cell.angle_gamma   90.00
#
_symmetry.space_group_name_H-M   'P 1'
#
loop_
_entity.id
_entity.type
_entity.pdbx_description
1 polymer ?
#
loop_
_entity_poly.entity_id
_entity_poly.type
_entity_poly.pdbx_seq_one_letter_code
_entity_poly.pdbx_strand_id
1 'polypeptide(L)' 'MFDSLSAPMRSLRSRLAFLVAGALVGAVLYALDVGPLVAVPLAVLGLLVVGELYLFATGGDRS' A
#
# COMPACT_ATOMS: atom_id res chain seq x y z
N MET A 1 -24.65 12.44 8.45
CA MET A 1 -24.79 11.02 8.84
C MET A 1 -24.10 10.09 7.83
N PHE A 2 -24.18 10.34 6.53
CA PHE A 2 -23.35 9.66 5.52
C PHE A 2 -21.85 9.99 5.62
N ASP A 3 -21.48 11.15 6.18
CA ASP A 3 -20.08 11.50 6.49
C ASP A 3 -19.44 10.57 7.54
N SER A 4 -20.26 9.95 8.38
CA SER A 4 -19.80 8.97 9.37
C SER A 4 -19.55 7.59 8.76
N LEU A 5 -20.11 7.31 7.57
CA LEU A 5 -19.89 6.07 6.80
C LEU A 5 -18.74 6.21 5.80
N SER A 6 -18.52 7.41 5.27
CA SER A 6 -17.41 7.69 4.37
C SER A 6 -16.05 7.49 5.05
N ALA A 7 -15.92 7.77 6.36
CA ALA A 7 -14.70 7.51 7.11
C ALA A 7 -14.36 5.99 7.24
N PRO A 8 -15.28 5.11 7.68
CA PRO A 8 -15.11 3.65 7.64
C PRO A 8 -14.82 3.12 6.23
N MET A 9 -15.57 3.56 5.22
CA MET A 9 -15.35 3.12 3.83
C MET A 9 -14.01 3.58 3.27
N ARG A 10 -13.55 4.79 3.65
CA ARG A 10 -12.23 5.31 3.26
C ARG A 10 -11.10 4.52 3.92
N SER A 11 -11.28 4.12 5.17
CA SER A 11 -10.36 3.22 5.89
C SER A 11 -10.34 1.81 5.30
N LEU A 12 -11.51 1.25 4.98
CA LEU A 12 -11.58 -0.07 4.35
C LEU A 12 -10.96 -0.05 2.95
N ARG A 13 -11.23 1.01 2.18
CA ARG A 13 -10.66 1.22 0.85
C ARG A 13 -9.15 1.42 0.89
N SER A 14 -8.61 2.15 1.87
CA SER A 14 -7.16 2.34 2.00
C SER A 14 -6.48 1.03 2.38
N ARG A 15 -7.06 0.24 3.29
CA ARG A 15 -6.58 -1.10 3.65
C ARG A 15 -6.61 -2.05 2.45
N LEU A 16 -7.70 -2.05 1.70
CA LEU A 16 -7.84 -2.86 0.49
C LEU A 16 -6.82 -2.45 -0.58
N ALA A 17 -6.63 -1.15 -0.80
CA ALA A 17 -5.62 -0.65 -1.73
C ALA A 17 -4.21 -1.07 -1.32
N PHE A 18 -3.89 -1.03 -0.03
CA PHE A 18 -2.61 -1.51 0.50
C PHE A 18 -2.43 -3.02 0.26
N LEU A 19 -3.48 -3.81 0.49
CA LEU A 19 -3.48 -5.25 0.28
C LEU A 19 -3.30 -5.63 -1.19
N VAL A 20 -4.00 -4.94 -2.09
CA VAL A 20 -3.87 -5.11 -3.54
C VAL A 20 -2.48 -4.71 -4.01
N ALA A 21 -1.93 -3.60 -3.50
CA ALA A 21 -0.57 -3.18 -3.82
C ALA A 21 0.46 -4.23 -3.39
N GLY A 22 0.36 -4.75 -2.16
CA GLY A 22 1.22 -5.84 -1.68
C GLY A 22 1.12 -7.10 -2.52
N ALA A 23 -0.11 -7.50 -2.91
CA ALA A 23 -0.33 -8.66 -3.77
C ALA A 23 0.26 -8.47 -5.17
N LEU A 24 0.14 -7.28 -5.76
CA LEU A 24 0.73 -6.96 -7.06
C LEU A 24 2.26 -6.97 -7.02
N VAL A 25 2.87 -6.39 -5.97
CA VAL A 25 4.32 -6.43 -5.79
C VAL A 25 4.79 -7.88 -5.65
N GLY A 26 4.12 -8.68 -4.82
CA GLY A 26 4.42 -10.12 -4.70
C GLY A 26 4.28 -10.88 -6.01
N ALA A 27 3.22 -10.61 -6.80
CA ALA A 27 2.99 -11.25 -8.09
C ALA A 27 4.07 -10.88 -9.12
N VAL A 28 4.51 -9.61 -9.15
CA VAL A 28 5.60 -9.16 -10.04
C VAL A 28 6.93 -9.82 -9.66
N LEU A 29 7.24 -9.91 -8.36
CA LEU A 29 8.45 -10.58 -7.88
C LEU A 29 8.45 -12.08 -8.17
N TYR A 30 7.30 -12.71 -8.00
CA TYR A 30 7.11 -14.12 -8.36
C TYR A 30 7.24 -14.34 -9.87
N ALA A 31 6.62 -13.50 -10.70
CA ALA A 31 6.68 -13.61 -12.16
C ALA A 31 8.08 -13.34 -12.74
N LEU A 32 8.87 -12.48 -12.09
CA LEU A 32 10.25 -12.20 -12.49
C LEU A 32 11.24 -13.31 -12.07
N ASP A 33 10.78 -14.36 -11.36
CA ASP A 33 11.58 -15.46 -10.81
C ASP A 33 12.84 -14.96 -10.07
N VAL A 34 12.75 -13.76 -9.47
CA VAL A 34 13.90 -13.16 -8.81
C VAL A 34 14.07 -13.87 -7.48
N GLY A 35 15.17 -14.61 -7.36
CA GLY A 35 15.48 -15.36 -6.16
C GLY A 35 15.34 -14.50 -4.88
N PRO A 36 15.10 -15.15 -3.72
CA PRO A 36 14.67 -14.49 -2.48
C PRO A 36 15.55 -13.32 -2.03
N LEU A 37 16.82 -13.30 -2.43
CA LEU A 37 17.77 -12.20 -2.18
C LEU A 37 17.36 -10.85 -2.79
N VAL A 38 16.66 -10.83 -3.93
CA VAL A 38 16.22 -9.59 -4.61
C VAL A 38 14.75 -9.29 -4.30
N ALA A 39 13.96 -10.32 -4.00
CA ALA A 39 12.57 -10.16 -3.59
C ALA A 39 12.44 -9.36 -2.28
N VAL A 40 13.34 -9.59 -1.32
CA VAL A 40 13.34 -8.88 -0.02
C VAL A 40 13.54 -7.36 -0.18
N PRO A 41 14.60 -6.84 -0.83
CA PRO A 41 14.77 -5.40 -0.98
C PRO A 41 13.66 -4.75 -1.82
N LEU A 42 13.11 -5.45 -2.82
CA LEU A 42 11.98 -4.92 -3.59
C LEU A 42 10.67 -4.89 -2.78
N ALA A 43 10.43 -5.86 -1.91
CA ALA A 43 9.31 -5.84 -0.97
C ALA A 43 9.43 -4.70 0.04
N VAL A 44 10.65 -4.44 0.54
CA VAL A 44 10.95 -3.30 1.44
C VAL A 44 10.67 -1.98 0.72
N LEU A 45 11.14 -1.81 -0.52
CA LEU A 45 10.86 -0.62 -1.33
C LEU A 45 9.36 -0.45 -1.59
N GLY A 46 8.65 -1.53 -1.92
CA GLY A 46 7.21 -1.51 -2.09
C GLY A 46 6.49 -1.05 -0.82
N LEU A 47 6.87 -1.59 0.34
CA LEU A 47 6.28 -1.21 1.62
C LEU A 47 6.56 0.27 1.97
N LEU A 48 7.77 0.76 1.69
CA LEU A 48 8.16 2.14 1.91
C LEU A 48 7.31 3.09 1.06
N VAL A 49 7.24 2.84 -0.25
CA VAL A 49 6.47 3.67 -1.20
C VAL A 49 4.99 3.70 -0.83
N VAL A 50 4.40 2.55 -0.49
CA VAL A 50 2.97 2.51 -0.13
C VAL A 50 2.73 3.20 1.22
N GLY A 51 3.62 3.03 2.20
CA GLY A 51 3.54 3.74 3.49
C GLY A 51 3.64 5.26 3.33
N GLU A 52 4.51 5.72 2.44
CA GLU A 52 4.71 7.14 2.16
C GLU A 52 3.54 7.73 1.38
N LEU A 53 2.99 7.01 0.40
CA LEU A 53 1.73 7.39 -0.27
C LEU A 53 0.57 7.48 0.72
N TYR A 54 0.49 6.54 1.67
CA TYR A 54 -0.53 6.54 2.71
C TYR A 54 -0.40 7.77 3.61
N LEU A 55 0.82 8.09 4.05
CA LEU A 55 1.10 9.30 4.85
C LEU A 55 0.81 10.58 4.06
N PHE A 56 1.16 10.66 2.79
CA PHE A 56 0.81 11.80 1.93
C PHE A 56 -0.71 11.96 1.80
N ALA A 57 -1.42 10.85 1.57
CA ALA A 57 -2.88 10.86 1.40
C ALA A 57 -3.64 11.12 2.70
N THR A 58 -3.03 10.90 3.87
CA THR A 58 -3.70 11.04 5.18
C THR A 58 -3.14 12.16 6.06
N GLY A 59 -1.98 12.73 5.72
CA GLY A 59 -1.24 13.72 6.51
C GLY A 59 -1.17 15.13 5.90
N GLY A 60 -1.81 15.38 4.75
CA GLY A 60 -1.79 16.67 4.05
C GLY A 60 -2.52 17.85 4.74
N ASP A 61 -3.11 17.66 5.93
CA ASP A 61 -3.84 18.71 6.67
C ASP A 61 -2.99 19.38 7.77
N ARG A 62 -1.71 19.64 7.50
CA ARG A 62 -0.86 20.47 8.38
C ARG A 62 0.00 21.45 7.57
N SER A 63 -0.61 22.52 7.09
CA SER A 63 0.07 23.79 6.78
C SER A 63 -0.91 24.95 6.95
#